data_AF-A0ABD3X213-F1
#
_entry.id   AF-A0ABD3X213-F1
#
_cell.length_a   1.000
_cell.length_b   1.000
_cell.length_c   1.000
_cell.angle_alpha   90.00
_cell.angle_beta   90.00
_cell.angle_gamma   90.00
#
_symmetry.space_group_name_H-M   'P 1'
#
loop_
_entity.id
_entity.type
_entity.pdbx_description
1 polymer ?
#
loop_
_entity_poly.entity_id
_entity_poly.type
_entity_poly.pdbx_seq_one_letter_code
_entity_poly.pdbx_strand_id
1 'polypeptide(L)'
;MLRHSSDLSGTIVKSNKPIAVFSGGEVEIPKSISDLDSVMSQLLPVEHWDTKFIVPPLYPRSDFLIRIYAFNPNTSVTVRNETHEKTHSLTAGMFIEEHLGNGPVVVNSSQPISVVQYAFSENHDPSSHGDPLMMVIPGIHQFSSDYLFPTKTDHNEMKHYVAVIIRNNSLSGLRLDGKLLVAKIFPVHFSEEDYVVVVQELRGYVHKLTHNDHTIKFGALVYGFGANLGYGFPAGFEFLDIGRYPRKVYVYLLLHGIPYGTIIPECIMC
;
A
#
# COMPACT_ATOMS: atom_id res chain seq x y z
N MET A 1 12.35 -1.82 -11.01
CA MET A 1 12.00 -0.40 -11.29
C MET A 1 12.76 0.49 -10.34
N LEU A 2 13.81 1.16 -10.83
CA LEU A 2 14.65 2.24 -10.24
C LEU A 2 15.83 2.39 -11.21
N ARG A 3 16.10 3.60 -11.73
CA ARG A 3 17.23 3.83 -12.66
C ARG A 3 18.49 4.31 -11.93
N HIS A 4 18.67 3.88 -10.68
CA HIS A 4 19.89 4.18 -9.96
C HIS A 4 20.61 2.88 -9.60
N SER A 5 21.93 2.86 -9.72
CA SER A 5 22.81 1.79 -9.21
C SER A 5 22.82 1.72 -7.67
N SER A 6 21.76 2.22 -7.01
CA SER A 6 21.60 2.35 -5.56
C SER A 6 20.13 2.14 -5.18
N ASP A 7 19.44 1.20 -5.84
CA ASP A 7 18.24 0.62 -5.23
C ASP A 7 18.67 -0.05 -3.92
N LEU A 8 18.30 0.56 -2.79
CA LEU A 8 18.62 0.04 -1.46
C LEU A 8 17.52 -0.88 -0.93
N SER A 9 16.59 -1.32 -1.77
CA SER A 9 15.66 -2.41 -1.45
C SER A 9 16.45 -3.57 -0.84
N GLY A 10 16.00 -4.06 0.32
CA GLY A 10 16.73 -5.08 1.08
C GLY A 10 17.65 -4.53 2.18
N THR A 11 17.86 -3.22 2.28
CA THR A 11 18.65 -2.59 3.36
C THR A 11 17.92 -2.68 4.70
N ILE A 12 18.64 -3.03 5.77
CA ILE A 12 18.08 -3.11 7.12
C ILE A 12 18.40 -1.83 7.89
N VAL A 13 17.37 -1.11 8.31
CA VAL A 13 17.43 -0.03 9.29
C VAL A 13 17.17 -0.61 10.66
N LYS A 14 18.09 -0.38 11.61
CA LYS A 14 17.91 -0.77 13.01
C LYS A 14 17.94 0.47 13.88
N SER A 15 17.01 0.58 14.81
CA SER A 15 17.01 1.64 15.81
C SER A 15 16.59 1.11 17.18
N ASN A 16 17.22 1.65 18.23
CA ASN A 16 16.81 1.47 19.62
C ASN A 16 15.92 2.62 20.14
N LYS A 17 15.57 3.56 19.27
CA LYS A 17 14.63 4.65 19.51
C LYS A 17 13.46 4.57 18.53
N PRO A 18 12.27 5.08 18.88
CA PRO A 18 11.21 5.26 17.90
C PRO A 18 11.70 6.14 16.75
N ILE A 19 11.59 5.61 15.52
CA ILE A 19 11.90 6.33 14.29
C ILE A 19 10.78 6.12 13.29
N ALA A 20 10.55 7.10 12.42
CA ALA A 20 9.78 6.92 11.20
C ALA A 20 10.75 6.73 10.04
N VAL A 21 10.44 5.80 9.15
CA VAL A 21 11.25 5.55 7.95
C VAL A 21 10.38 5.81 6.74
N PHE A 22 10.89 6.64 5.84
CA PHE A 22 10.25 6.93 4.56
C PHE A 22 11.07 6.27 3.45
N SER A 23 10.37 5.76 2.43
CA SER A 23 10.96 5.27 1.20
C SER A 23 10.34 5.98 0.01
N GLY A 24 11.19 6.38 -0.92
CA GLY A 24 10.79 7.17 -2.08
C GLY A 24 11.96 7.52 -2.99
N GLY A 25 11.64 8.19 -4.08
CA GLY A 25 12.61 8.66 -5.07
C GLY A 25 11.93 9.04 -6.37
N GLU A 26 12.73 9.52 -7.32
CA GLU A 26 12.30 9.72 -8.70
C GLU A 26 12.19 8.35 -9.40
N VAL A 27 11.03 8.09 -9.99
CA VAL A 27 10.69 6.79 -10.58
C VAL A 27 10.02 6.97 -11.93
N GLU A 28 10.22 5.97 -12.79
CA GLU A 28 9.44 5.76 -14.01
C GLU A 28 8.66 4.45 -13.82
N ILE A 29 7.33 4.52 -13.83
CA ILE A 29 6.48 3.36 -13.57
C ILE A 29 5.44 3.25 -14.71
N PRO A 30 5.45 2.21 -15.57
CA PRO A 30 6.52 1.25 -15.77
C PRO A 30 7.77 1.91 -16.39
N LYS A 31 8.88 1.18 -16.36
CA LYS A 31 10.17 1.66 -16.85
C LYS A 31 10.09 2.06 -18.33
N SER A 32 10.82 3.11 -18.73
CA SER A 32 11.01 3.55 -20.13
C SER A 32 9.91 4.44 -20.70
N ILE A 33 9.14 5.11 -19.85
CA ILE A 33 8.08 6.04 -20.26
C ILE A 33 8.57 7.49 -20.41
N SER A 34 9.83 7.79 -20.05
CA SER A 34 10.43 9.14 -20.16
C SER A 34 9.75 10.23 -19.32
N ASP A 35 8.93 9.85 -18.35
CA ASP A 35 8.38 10.74 -17.31
C ASP A 35 8.92 10.32 -15.94
N LEU A 36 9.59 11.25 -15.27
CA LEU A 36 10.17 11.06 -13.95
C LEU A 36 9.33 11.78 -12.91
N ASP A 37 8.76 10.99 -12.00
CA ASP A 37 7.91 11.52 -10.95
C ASP A 37 8.42 11.10 -9.58
N SER A 38 8.20 11.95 -8.59
CA SER A 38 8.61 11.69 -7.22
C SER A 38 7.52 10.92 -6.47
N VAL A 39 7.88 9.75 -5.94
CA VAL A 39 7.02 8.99 -5.02
C VAL A 39 7.65 8.93 -3.64
N MET A 40 6.82 8.88 -2.60
CA MET A 40 7.26 8.68 -1.24
C MET A 40 6.16 8.03 -0.39
N SER A 41 6.54 7.13 0.51
CA SER A 41 5.67 6.51 1.50
C SER A 41 6.40 6.28 2.80
N GLN A 42 5.70 6.41 3.93
CA GLN A 42 6.19 5.90 5.20
C GLN A 42 6.11 4.37 5.21
N LEU A 43 7.19 3.71 5.59
CA LEU A 43 7.26 2.26 5.69
C LEU A 43 6.89 1.77 7.09
N LEU A 44 6.27 0.59 7.14
CA LEU A 44 6.02 -0.12 8.38
C LEU A 44 7.29 -0.88 8.83
N PRO A 45 7.57 -0.92 10.14
CA PRO A 45 8.59 -1.81 10.67
C PRO A 45 8.16 -3.27 10.51
N VAL A 46 9.13 -4.19 10.43
CA VAL A 46 8.89 -5.62 10.15
C VAL A 46 8.03 -6.32 11.20
N GLU A 47 7.95 -5.78 12.41
CA GLU A 47 7.08 -6.24 13.49
C GLU A 47 5.59 -6.04 13.20
N HIS A 48 5.25 -5.07 12.35
CA HIS A 48 3.88 -4.78 11.90
C HIS A 48 3.57 -5.35 10.50
N TRP A 49 4.51 -6.10 9.91
CA TRP A 49 4.25 -6.82 8.66
C TRP A 49 3.23 -7.94 8.88
N ASP A 50 2.50 -8.28 7.82
CA ASP A 50 1.41 -9.25 7.88
C ASP A 50 1.62 -10.37 6.85
N THR A 51 0.74 -11.37 6.87
CA THR A 51 0.73 -12.54 6.00
C THR A 51 -0.42 -12.56 5.02
N LYS A 52 -1.36 -11.63 5.16
CA LYS A 52 -2.64 -11.61 4.44
C LYS A 52 -2.98 -10.18 4.04
N PHE A 53 -3.09 -9.94 2.74
CA PHE A 53 -3.38 -8.61 2.18
C PHE A 53 -4.44 -8.71 1.10
N ILE A 54 -5.23 -7.63 1.02
CA ILE A 54 -6.09 -7.34 -0.12
C ILE A 54 -5.62 -5.99 -0.65
N VAL A 55 -5.09 -5.98 -1.85
CA VAL A 55 -4.66 -4.77 -2.55
C VAL A 55 -5.85 -4.28 -3.39
N PRO A 56 -6.39 -3.08 -3.14
CA PRO A 56 -7.52 -2.58 -3.90
C PRO A 56 -7.10 -2.15 -5.32
N PRO A 57 -8.01 -2.13 -6.30
CA PRO A 57 -7.75 -1.44 -7.55
C PRO A 57 -7.60 0.07 -7.31
N LEU A 58 -6.85 0.75 -8.19
CA LEU A 58 -6.69 2.21 -8.18
C LEU A 58 -7.71 2.91 -9.09
N TYR A 59 -9.00 2.63 -8.91
CA TYR A 59 -10.06 3.22 -9.74
C TYR A 59 -9.98 4.77 -9.78
N PRO A 60 -10.16 5.42 -10.95
CA PRO A 60 -10.62 4.86 -12.22
C PRO A 60 -9.54 4.21 -13.09
N ARG A 61 -8.29 4.15 -12.60
CA ARG A 61 -7.19 3.52 -13.32
C ARG A 61 -7.42 2.03 -13.43
N SER A 62 -6.95 1.48 -14.54
CA SER A 62 -7.17 0.08 -14.89
C SER A 62 -6.01 -0.82 -14.47
N ASP A 63 -4.93 -0.23 -13.97
CA ASP A 63 -3.69 -0.96 -13.82
C ASP A 63 -2.78 -0.41 -12.71
N PHE A 64 -2.00 -1.31 -12.09
CA PHE A 64 -1.04 -1.01 -11.04
C PHE A 64 0.01 -2.12 -10.89
N LEU A 65 1.14 -1.76 -10.29
CA LEU A 65 2.19 -2.69 -9.89
C LEU A 65 2.12 -2.94 -8.39
N ILE A 66 2.38 -4.17 -7.96
CA ILE A 66 2.72 -4.45 -6.56
C ILE A 66 4.15 -4.91 -6.44
N ARG A 67 4.82 -4.46 -5.37
CA ARG A 67 6.12 -4.96 -4.96
C ARG A 67 5.99 -5.58 -3.57
N ILE A 68 6.51 -6.80 -3.42
CA ILE A 68 6.38 -7.59 -2.20
C ILE A 68 7.77 -7.90 -1.66
N TYR A 69 8.03 -7.55 -0.40
CA TYR A 69 9.31 -7.72 0.28
C TYR A 69 9.25 -8.82 1.33
N ALA A 70 10.30 -9.63 1.43
CA ALA A 70 10.44 -10.66 2.46
C ALA A 70 11.60 -10.34 3.42
N PHE A 71 11.33 -10.43 4.73
CA PHE A 71 12.36 -10.32 5.77
C PHE A 71 12.90 -11.70 6.16
N ASN A 72 12.04 -12.70 6.22
CA ASN A 72 12.42 -14.06 6.58
C ASN A 72 12.85 -14.85 5.34
N PRO A 73 13.86 -15.73 5.45
CA PRO A 73 14.17 -16.68 4.40
C PRO A 73 13.04 -17.71 4.24
N ASN A 74 13.00 -18.38 3.08
CA ASN A 74 12.01 -19.42 2.77
C ASN A 74 10.55 -18.94 2.91
N THR A 75 10.30 -17.69 2.50
CA THR A 75 8.96 -17.09 2.51
C THR A 75 8.26 -17.47 1.20
N SER A 76 7.22 -18.29 1.29
CA SER A 76 6.34 -18.57 0.16
C SER A 76 5.29 -17.48 0.07
N VAL A 77 5.09 -16.90 -1.11
CA VAL A 77 4.11 -15.83 -1.38
C VAL A 77 3.23 -16.24 -2.55
N THR A 78 1.93 -16.32 -2.31
CA THR A 78 0.92 -16.54 -3.34
C THR A 78 0.20 -15.23 -3.63
N VAL A 79 0.22 -14.82 -4.89
CA VAL A 79 -0.43 -13.61 -5.40
C VAL A 79 -1.52 -14.03 -6.38
N ARG A 80 -2.73 -13.50 -6.21
CA ARG A 80 -3.90 -13.95 -6.97
C ARG A 80 -4.87 -12.80 -7.29
N ASN A 81 -5.47 -12.81 -8.47
CA ASN A 81 -6.66 -12.02 -8.82
C ASN A 81 -7.85 -12.96 -9.14
N GLU A 82 -8.89 -12.49 -9.84
CA GLU A 82 -10.03 -13.35 -10.19
C GLU A 82 -9.69 -14.50 -11.16
N THR A 83 -8.65 -14.34 -12.00
CA THR A 83 -8.39 -15.23 -13.14
C THR A 83 -6.99 -15.87 -13.14
N HIS A 84 -6.08 -15.38 -12.31
CA HIS A 84 -4.67 -15.75 -12.27
C HIS A 84 -4.19 -15.94 -10.84
N GLU A 85 -3.37 -16.96 -10.62
CA GLU A 85 -2.68 -17.23 -9.37
C GLU A 85 -1.21 -17.55 -9.67
N LYS A 86 -0.31 -17.01 -8.86
CA LYS A 86 1.13 -17.26 -8.96
C LYS A 86 1.75 -17.39 -7.58
N THR A 87 2.62 -18.36 -7.40
CA THR A 87 3.34 -18.57 -6.15
C THR A 87 4.84 -18.37 -6.36
N HIS A 88 5.47 -17.70 -5.40
CA HIS A 88 6.87 -17.32 -5.37
C HIS A 88 7.53 -17.82 -4.10
N SER A 89 8.82 -18.13 -4.20
CA SER A 89 9.67 -18.36 -3.03
C SER A 89 10.67 -17.22 -2.91
N LEU A 90 10.65 -16.52 -1.77
CA LEU A 90 11.51 -15.39 -1.46
C LEU A 90 12.49 -15.76 -0.35
N THR A 91 13.74 -15.34 -0.50
CA THR A 91 14.70 -15.31 0.60
C THR A 91 14.76 -13.92 1.25
N ALA A 92 15.36 -13.81 2.43
CA ALA A 92 15.46 -12.57 3.20
C ALA A 92 16.13 -11.46 2.37
N GLY A 93 15.53 -10.26 2.40
CA GLY A 93 16.03 -9.09 1.68
C GLY A 93 15.65 -9.02 0.21
N MET A 94 15.03 -10.07 -0.34
CA MET A 94 14.54 -10.07 -1.72
C MET A 94 13.13 -9.47 -1.82
N PHE A 95 12.79 -9.05 -3.03
CA PHE A 95 11.45 -8.67 -3.41
C PHE A 95 11.05 -9.26 -4.77
N ILE A 96 9.76 -9.31 -5.03
CA ILE A 96 9.16 -9.56 -6.35
C ILE A 96 8.29 -8.38 -6.76
N GLU A 97 8.08 -8.25 -8.06
CA GLU A 97 7.14 -7.33 -8.67
C GLU A 97 6.10 -8.15 -9.42
N GLU A 98 4.82 -7.90 -9.17
CA GLU A 98 3.71 -8.54 -9.88
C GLU A 98 2.74 -7.48 -10.42
N HIS A 99 2.23 -7.74 -11.61
CA HIS A 99 1.27 -6.90 -12.29
C HIS A 99 0.16 -7.84 -12.79
N LEU A 100 -1.01 -7.74 -12.16
CA LEU A 100 -2.15 -8.66 -12.35
C LEU A 100 -3.38 -7.94 -12.95
N GLY A 101 -3.18 -6.79 -13.58
CA GLY A 101 -4.19 -6.04 -14.31
C GLY A 101 -5.30 -5.43 -13.44
N ASN A 102 -6.49 -5.29 -14.04
CA ASN A 102 -7.59 -4.51 -13.50
C ASN A 102 -8.41 -5.27 -12.45
N GLY A 103 -8.22 -4.96 -11.18
CA GLY A 103 -9.06 -5.46 -10.09
C GLY A 103 -8.33 -5.59 -8.75
N PRO A 104 -9.04 -6.02 -7.70
CA PRO A 104 -8.42 -6.32 -6.42
C PRO A 104 -7.49 -7.53 -6.52
N VAL A 105 -6.34 -7.46 -5.83
CA VAL A 105 -5.35 -8.54 -5.76
C VAL A 105 -5.24 -9.04 -4.33
N VAL A 106 -5.19 -10.35 -4.17
CA VAL A 106 -5.02 -11.06 -2.91
C VAL A 106 -3.57 -11.52 -2.79
N VAL A 107 -2.95 -11.27 -1.63
CA VAL A 107 -1.60 -11.74 -1.31
C VAL A 107 -1.62 -12.53 -0.01
N ASN A 108 -1.19 -13.79 -0.08
CA ASN A 108 -1.01 -14.66 1.08
C ASN A 108 0.46 -15.09 1.17
N SER A 109 1.00 -15.19 2.38
CA SER A 109 2.37 -15.66 2.58
C SER A 109 2.53 -16.58 3.80
N SER A 110 3.58 -17.39 3.77
CA SER A 110 3.94 -18.28 4.89
C SER A 110 4.63 -17.57 6.05
N GLN A 111 5.13 -16.34 5.84
CA GLN A 111 5.82 -15.50 6.80
C GLN A 111 5.43 -14.03 6.59
N PRO A 112 5.54 -13.16 7.61
CA PRO A 112 5.25 -11.73 7.45
C PRO A 112 6.05 -11.07 6.32
N ILE A 113 5.36 -10.30 5.48
CA ILE A 113 5.88 -9.56 4.31
C ILE A 113 5.37 -8.11 4.32
N SER A 114 5.99 -7.24 3.52
CA SER A 114 5.44 -5.93 3.19
C SER A 114 4.97 -5.90 1.75
N VAL A 115 3.78 -5.36 1.52
CA VAL A 115 3.20 -5.14 0.20
C VAL A 115 3.11 -3.64 -0.08
N VAL A 116 3.66 -3.22 -1.21
CA VAL A 116 3.62 -1.83 -1.68
C VAL A 116 2.96 -1.80 -3.05
N GLN A 117 1.98 -0.92 -3.21
CA GLN A 117 1.29 -0.69 -4.47
C GLN A 117 1.84 0.58 -5.14
N TYR A 118 1.97 0.54 -6.46
CA TYR A 118 2.34 1.68 -7.29
C TYR A 118 1.34 1.89 -8.39
N ALA A 119 0.90 3.14 -8.59
CA ALA A 119 0.22 3.51 -9.83
C ALA A 119 1.26 3.71 -10.95
N PHE A 120 0.86 3.44 -12.18
CA PHE A 120 1.67 3.75 -13.35
C PHE A 120 1.65 5.26 -13.67
N SER A 121 2.50 5.71 -14.59
CA SER A 121 2.49 7.06 -15.13
C SER A 121 1.30 7.23 -16.06
N GLU A 122 0.84 8.47 -16.20
CA GLU A 122 -0.28 8.87 -17.07
C GLU A 122 -0.07 8.37 -18.51
N ASN A 123 1.17 8.42 -19.02
CA ASN A 123 1.51 7.96 -20.36
C ASN A 123 1.35 6.44 -20.56
N HIS A 124 1.26 5.64 -19.49
CA HIS A 124 0.95 4.20 -19.58
C HIS A 124 -0.55 3.91 -19.54
N ASP A 125 -1.30 4.65 -18.73
CA ASP A 125 -2.75 4.51 -18.61
C ASP A 125 -3.44 5.83 -19.03
N PRO A 126 -3.47 6.13 -20.34
CA PRO A 126 -4.00 7.39 -20.86
C PRO A 126 -5.52 7.51 -20.66
N SER A 127 -6.18 6.44 -20.19
CA SER A 127 -7.60 6.47 -19.85
C SER A 127 -7.89 7.26 -18.56
N SER A 128 -6.84 7.58 -17.80
CA SER A 128 -6.91 8.33 -16.54
C SER A 128 -5.69 9.23 -16.35
N HIS A 129 -5.91 10.52 -16.07
CA HIS A 129 -4.85 11.44 -15.66
C HIS A 129 -4.15 10.95 -14.38
N GLY A 130 -2.88 11.34 -14.19
CA GLY A 130 -2.17 11.21 -12.92
C GLY A 130 -0.83 10.49 -12.97
N ASP A 131 0.13 11.09 -12.28
CA ASP A 131 1.48 10.59 -12.07
C ASP A 131 1.49 9.37 -11.13
N PRO A 132 2.58 8.57 -11.13
CA PRO A 132 2.71 7.44 -10.25
C PRO A 132 2.63 7.87 -8.79
N LEU A 133 2.05 7.00 -7.98
CA LEU A 133 2.08 7.07 -6.53
C LEU A 133 2.72 5.81 -5.98
N MET A 134 3.17 5.86 -4.74
CA MET A 134 3.60 4.70 -3.95
C MET A 134 2.75 4.66 -2.69
N MET A 135 2.24 3.49 -2.33
CA MET A 135 1.40 3.32 -1.15
C MET A 135 1.68 1.98 -0.47
N VAL A 136 1.97 2.01 0.83
CA VAL A 136 2.09 0.80 1.65
C VAL A 136 0.69 0.24 1.93
N ILE A 137 0.52 -1.06 1.67
CA ILE A 137 -0.76 -1.73 1.85
C ILE A 137 -0.83 -2.33 3.26
N PRO A 138 -1.86 -2.00 4.07
CA PRO A 138 -2.08 -2.64 5.35
C PRO A 138 -2.47 -4.10 5.16
N GLY A 139 -1.89 -4.98 5.98
CA GLY A 139 -2.41 -6.33 6.14
C GLY A 139 -3.77 -6.33 6.82
N ILE A 140 -4.55 -7.39 6.62
CA ILE A 140 -5.93 -7.45 7.14
C ILE A 140 -6.00 -7.39 8.67
N HIS A 141 -4.93 -7.78 9.37
CA HIS A 141 -4.88 -7.70 10.83
C HIS A 141 -4.44 -6.32 11.33
N GLN A 142 -4.07 -5.39 10.43
CA GLN A 142 -3.79 -4.00 10.77
C GLN A 142 -5.01 -3.08 10.60
N PHE A 143 -6.17 -3.66 10.26
CA PHE A 143 -7.41 -2.93 10.03
C PHE A 143 -7.97 -2.37 11.34
N SER A 144 -8.39 -1.10 11.32
CA SER A 144 -9.08 -0.42 12.42
C SER A 144 -10.60 -0.33 12.17
N SER A 145 -11.33 0.21 13.15
CA SER A 145 -12.79 0.43 13.15
C SER A 145 -13.20 1.90 12.97
N ASP A 146 -12.25 2.82 13.09
CA ASP A 146 -12.47 4.28 12.99
C ASP A 146 -11.25 4.93 12.33
N TYR A 147 -11.49 5.75 11.32
CA TYR A 147 -10.47 6.51 10.62
C TYR A 147 -10.90 7.96 10.46
N LEU A 148 -9.96 8.89 10.68
CA LEU A 148 -10.07 10.30 10.35
C LEU A 148 -8.90 10.65 9.44
N PHE A 149 -9.18 11.08 8.21
CA PHE A 149 -8.12 11.34 7.23
C PHE A 149 -8.41 12.59 6.39
N PRO A 150 -7.36 13.31 5.96
CA PRO A 150 -7.51 14.42 5.04
C PRO A 150 -7.51 13.94 3.58
N THR A 151 -7.95 14.80 2.67
CA THR A 151 -7.62 14.77 1.24
C THR A 151 -6.71 15.97 0.94
N LYS A 152 -6.00 15.93 -0.19
CA LYS A 152 -5.19 17.08 -0.62
C LYS A 152 -6.12 18.24 -1.02
N THR A 153 -5.75 19.48 -0.70
CA THR A 153 -6.49 20.66 -1.18
C THR A 153 -6.48 20.71 -2.70
N ASP A 154 -7.63 21.03 -3.30
CA ASP A 154 -7.86 21.09 -4.74
C ASP A 154 -7.03 22.19 -5.40
N HIS A 155 -5.76 21.92 -5.63
CA HIS A 155 -4.89 22.83 -6.37
C HIS A 155 -4.98 22.64 -7.89
N ASN A 156 -5.60 21.57 -8.41
CA ASN A 156 -5.63 21.21 -9.84
C ASN A 156 -6.82 20.30 -10.24
N GLU A 157 -8.04 20.52 -9.72
CA GLU A 157 -9.21 19.66 -10.01
C GLU A 157 -8.98 18.15 -9.76
N MET A 158 -8.14 17.85 -8.75
CA MET A 158 -7.82 16.45 -8.42
C MET A 158 -9.08 15.72 -7.96
N LYS A 159 -9.22 14.46 -8.38
CA LYS A 159 -10.23 13.56 -7.85
C LYS A 159 -9.63 12.73 -6.75
N HIS A 160 -10.33 12.67 -5.63
CA HIS A 160 -9.91 11.97 -4.42
C HIS A 160 -10.80 10.74 -4.22
N TYR A 161 -10.22 9.66 -3.75
CA TYR A 161 -10.89 8.39 -3.57
C TYR A 161 -10.49 7.77 -2.24
N VAL A 162 -11.42 7.01 -1.65
CA VAL A 162 -11.12 6.04 -0.60
C VAL A 162 -11.49 4.65 -1.11
N ALA A 163 -10.56 3.71 -0.98
CA ALA A 163 -10.81 2.29 -1.10
C ALA A 163 -10.93 1.67 0.29
N VAL A 164 -12.09 1.07 0.57
CA VAL A 164 -12.39 0.41 1.84
C VAL A 164 -12.43 -1.09 1.64
N ILE A 165 -11.66 -1.84 2.42
CA ILE A 165 -11.61 -3.29 2.40
C ILE A 165 -12.35 -3.81 3.62
N ILE A 166 -13.46 -4.53 3.41
CA ILE A 166 -14.31 -5.01 4.50
C ILE A 166 -14.89 -6.38 4.16
N ARG A 167 -15.22 -7.18 5.18
CA ARG A 167 -15.98 -8.42 4.99
C ARG A 167 -17.34 -8.11 4.36
N ASN A 168 -17.74 -8.90 3.37
CA ASN A 168 -18.98 -8.66 2.60
C ASN A 168 -20.22 -8.58 3.52
N ASN A 169 -20.31 -9.45 4.52
CA ASN A 169 -21.42 -9.48 5.47
C ASN A 169 -21.49 -8.26 6.42
N SER A 170 -20.43 -7.46 6.48
CA SER A 170 -20.34 -6.27 7.33
C SER A 170 -20.48 -4.97 6.53
N LEU A 171 -20.68 -5.05 5.21
CA LEU A 171 -20.76 -3.87 4.35
C LEU A 171 -21.87 -2.88 4.75
N SER A 172 -23.03 -3.38 5.20
CA SER A 172 -24.22 -2.57 5.48
C SER A 172 -24.05 -1.58 6.65
N GLY A 173 -23.09 -1.82 7.54
CA GLY A 173 -22.79 -0.95 8.68
C GLY A 173 -21.74 0.12 8.39
N LEU A 174 -21.09 0.12 7.22
CA LEU A 174 -20.03 1.08 6.87
C LEU A 174 -20.60 2.50 6.66
N ARG A 175 -19.90 3.50 7.21
CA ARG A 175 -20.32 4.92 7.19
C ARG A 175 -19.18 5.83 6.78
N LEU A 176 -19.46 6.78 5.89
CA LEU A 176 -18.59 7.89 5.53
C LEU A 176 -19.29 9.19 5.89
N ASP A 177 -18.66 10.00 6.73
CA ASP A 177 -19.20 11.27 7.25
C ASP A 177 -20.59 11.09 7.86
N GLY A 178 -20.78 9.98 8.58
CA GLY A 178 -22.05 9.60 9.22
C GLY A 178 -23.12 9.04 8.27
N LYS A 179 -22.89 9.00 6.97
CA LYS A 179 -23.85 8.48 5.96
C LYS A 179 -23.47 7.07 5.53
N LEU A 180 -24.46 6.26 5.16
CA LEU A 180 -24.21 4.93 4.57
C LEU A 180 -23.33 5.08 3.32
N LEU A 181 -22.23 4.33 3.28
CA LEU A 181 -21.35 4.32 2.12
C LEU A 181 -21.92 3.35 1.07
N VAL A 182 -22.39 3.89 -0.05
CA VAL A 182 -22.89 3.14 -1.21
C VAL A 182 -22.10 3.59 -2.43
N ALA A 183 -21.22 2.74 -2.93
CA ALA A 183 -20.29 3.11 -3.99
C ALA A 183 -19.99 1.93 -4.91
N LYS A 184 -18.96 2.06 -5.75
CA LYS A 184 -18.52 0.96 -6.62
C LYS A 184 -17.95 -0.16 -5.76
N ILE A 185 -18.44 -1.38 -5.96
CA ILE A 185 -18.05 -2.58 -5.22
C ILE A 185 -17.27 -3.51 -6.13
N PHE A 186 -16.15 -4.01 -5.64
CA PHE A 186 -15.36 -5.06 -6.25
C PHE A 186 -15.38 -6.27 -5.30
N PRO A 187 -16.01 -7.39 -5.69
CA PRO A 187 -15.95 -8.62 -4.91
C PRO A 187 -14.51 -9.10 -4.76
N VAL A 188 -14.17 -9.63 -3.59
CA VAL A 188 -12.89 -10.26 -3.33
C VAL A 188 -13.14 -11.58 -2.64
N HIS A 189 -12.98 -12.66 -3.36
CA HIS A 189 -12.92 -13.97 -2.73
C HIS A 189 -11.54 -14.11 -2.07
N PHE A 190 -11.45 -14.30 -0.75
CA PHE A 190 -10.18 -14.44 -0.02
C PHE A 190 -10.22 -15.71 0.84
N SER A 191 -9.68 -16.81 0.32
CA SER A 191 -9.74 -18.11 1.02
C SER A 191 -11.19 -18.53 1.32
N GLU A 192 -11.54 -18.74 2.59
CA GLU A 192 -12.91 -19.12 3.02
C GLU A 192 -13.78 -17.90 3.38
N GLU A 193 -13.23 -16.68 3.30
CA GLU A 193 -13.94 -15.46 3.66
C GLU A 193 -14.17 -14.57 2.44
N ASP A 194 -15.40 -14.06 2.30
CA ASP A 194 -15.74 -13.10 1.26
C ASP A 194 -15.53 -11.67 1.76
N TYR A 195 -14.62 -10.96 1.10
CA TYR A 195 -14.38 -9.54 1.26
C TYR A 195 -14.98 -8.77 0.07
N VAL A 196 -15.10 -7.47 0.26
CA VAL A 196 -15.38 -6.51 -0.80
C VAL A 196 -14.42 -5.35 -0.67
N VAL A 197 -14.00 -4.81 -1.82
CA VAL A 197 -13.41 -3.48 -1.89
C VAL A 197 -14.48 -2.51 -2.35
N VAL A 198 -14.71 -1.46 -1.57
CA VAL A 198 -15.63 -0.40 -1.92
C VAL A 198 -14.83 0.85 -2.24
N VAL A 199 -15.02 1.42 -3.42
CA VAL A 199 -14.33 2.65 -3.84
C VAL A 199 -15.33 3.79 -3.97
N GLN A 200 -15.09 4.86 -3.20
CA GLN A 200 -15.91 6.06 -3.16
C GLN A 200 -15.08 7.29 -3.55
N GLU A 201 -15.59 8.08 -4.49
CA GLU A 201 -15.05 9.43 -4.75
C GLU A 201 -15.39 10.36 -3.57
N LEU A 202 -14.38 11.07 -3.08
CA LEU A 202 -14.47 11.96 -1.93
C LEU A 202 -14.68 13.40 -2.38
N ARG A 203 -15.47 14.15 -1.60
CA ARG A 203 -15.69 15.59 -1.80
C ARG A 203 -15.53 16.31 -0.48
N GLY A 204 -14.63 17.27 -0.42
CA GLY A 204 -14.25 17.96 0.82
C GLY A 204 -12.83 17.63 1.23
N TYR A 205 -12.44 18.09 2.42
CA TYR A 205 -11.05 18.10 2.87
C TYR A 205 -10.75 17.07 3.99
N VAL A 206 -11.68 16.85 4.92
CA VAL A 206 -11.50 15.87 6.00
C VAL A 206 -12.70 14.96 6.02
N HIS A 207 -12.43 13.67 6.12
CA HIS A 207 -13.43 12.62 6.11
C HIS A 207 -13.28 11.71 7.33
N LYS A 208 -14.43 11.23 7.80
CA LYS A 208 -14.49 10.22 8.85
C LYS A 208 -15.12 8.95 8.32
N LEU A 209 -14.42 7.82 8.46
CA LEU A 209 -14.89 6.50 8.07
C LEU A 209 -15.07 5.63 9.31
N THR A 210 -16.27 5.10 9.52
CA THR A 210 -16.65 4.32 10.70
C THR A 210 -17.53 3.14 10.33
N HIS A 211 -17.77 2.25 11.28
CA HIS A 211 -18.81 1.23 11.20
C HIS A 211 -19.79 1.38 12.37
N ASN A 212 -21.09 1.09 12.17
CA ASN A 212 -22.09 1.17 13.24
C ASN A 212 -21.84 0.21 14.40
N ASP A 213 -21.20 -0.92 14.11
CA ASP A 213 -20.66 -1.85 15.09
C ASP A 213 -19.14 -1.60 15.19
N HIS A 214 -18.69 -1.07 16.33
CA HIS A 214 -17.29 -0.72 16.58
C HIS A 214 -16.35 -1.93 16.72
N THR A 215 -16.89 -3.15 16.78
CA THR A 215 -16.07 -4.37 16.80
C THR A 215 -15.63 -4.80 15.40
N ILE A 216 -16.32 -4.30 14.36
CA ILE A 216 -15.98 -4.58 12.96
C ILE A 216 -14.77 -3.74 12.53
N LYS A 217 -13.76 -4.44 12.02
CA LYS A 217 -12.53 -3.86 11.49
C LYS A 217 -12.55 -3.89 9.96
N PHE A 218 -12.01 -2.85 9.35
CA PHE A 218 -11.90 -2.71 7.89
C PHE A 218 -10.66 -1.91 7.53
N GLY A 219 -10.08 -2.14 6.36
CA GLY A 219 -8.94 -1.39 5.85
C GLY A 219 -9.40 -0.16 5.07
N ALA A 220 -8.63 0.92 5.10
CA ALA A 220 -8.93 2.12 4.33
C ALA A 220 -7.65 2.70 3.70
N LEU A 221 -7.68 2.92 2.40
CA LEU A 221 -6.60 3.49 1.59
C LEU A 221 -7.13 4.72 0.87
N VAL A 222 -6.44 5.84 1.01
CA VAL A 222 -6.82 7.13 0.42
C VAL A 222 -5.85 7.40 -0.73
N TYR A 223 -6.38 7.80 -1.87
CA TYR A 223 -5.56 8.17 -3.01
C TYR A 223 -6.27 9.18 -3.89
N GLY A 224 -5.54 9.86 -4.75
CA GLY A 224 -6.12 10.80 -5.68
C GLY A 224 -5.22 11.06 -6.88
N PHE A 225 -5.87 11.47 -7.97
CA PHE A 225 -5.25 11.73 -9.25
C PHE A 225 -5.71 13.07 -9.80
N GLY A 226 -4.81 13.80 -10.43
CA GLY A 226 -5.08 14.98 -11.24
C GLY A 226 -4.02 15.11 -12.33
N ALA A 227 -4.11 16.15 -13.15
CA ALA A 227 -3.13 16.36 -14.23
C ALA A 227 -1.71 16.41 -13.67
N ASN A 228 -0.85 15.47 -14.10
CA ASN A 228 0.52 15.31 -13.63
C ASN A 228 0.66 15.30 -12.11
N LEU A 229 -0.28 14.65 -11.39
CA LEU A 229 -0.23 14.50 -9.94
C LEU A 229 -0.91 13.20 -9.49
N GLY A 230 -0.21 12.43 -8.65
CA GLY A 230 -0.74 11.30 -7.91
C GLY A 230 -0.37 11.39 -6.43
N TYR A 231 -1.25 10.94 -5.54
CA TYR A 231 -0.89 10.71 -4.14
C TYR A 231 -1.66 9.51 -3.59
N GLY A 232 -1.07 8.83 -2.60
CA GLY A 232 -1.74 7.73 -1.91
C GLY A 232 -1.14 7.47 -0.54
N PHE A 233 -1.98 7.09 0.41
CA PHE A 233 -1.57 6.65 1.74
C PHE A 233 -2.65 5.79 2.41
N PRO A 234 -2.27 4.86 3.29
CA PRO A 234 -3.23 4.18 4.18
C PRO A 234 -3.83 5.19 5.18
N ALA A 235 -5.15 5.17 5.37
CA ALA A 235 -5.82 6.08 6.30
C ALA A 235 -5.40 5.88 7.76
N GLY A 236 -4.86 4.70 8.09
CA GLY A 236 -4.33 4.37 9.41
C GLY A 236 -3.99 2.89 9.53
N PHE A 237 -3.35 2.53 10.66
CA PHE A 237 -3.04 1.16 11.06
C PHE A 237 -3.41 0.98 12.54
N GLU A 238 -3.86 -0.21 12.92
CA GLU A 238 -4.09 -0.57 14.34
C GLU A 238 -2.77 -0.87 15.09
N PHE A 239 -1.67 -1.14 14.38
CA PHE A 239 -0.34 -1.47 14.93
C PHE A 239 -0.37 -2.65 15.91
N LEU A 240 -0.99 -3.76 15.51
CA LEU A 240 -0.88 -5.01 16.26
C LEU A 240 0.50 -5.64 16.02
N ASP A 241 1.18 -6.08 17.09
CA ASP A 241 2.43 -6.84 17.03
C ASP A 241 2.16 -8.24 16.44
N ILE A 242 2.31 -8.38 15.11
CA ILE A 242 2.07 -9.65 14.39
C ILE A 242 3.38 -10.43 14.21
N GLY A 243 4.52 -9.75 14.12
CA GLY A 243 5.84 -10.36 14.01
C GLY A 243 6.41 -10.79 15.36
N ARG A 244 7.04 -11.97 15.43
CA ARG A 244 7.79 -12.43 16.63
C ARG A 244 9.17 -11.75 16.74
N TYR A 245 9.24 -10.44 16.60
CA TYR A 245 10.49 -9.68 16.72
C TYR A 245 10.54 -8.99 18.08
N PRO A 246 11.63 -9.12 18.86
CA PRO A 246 11.81 -8.32 20.06
C PRO A 246 11.88 -6.83 19.67
N ARG A 247 11.33 -5.92 20.50
CA ARG A 247 11.25 -4.44 20.33
C ARG A 247 12.56 -3.78 19.86
N LYS A 248 12.90 -4.01 18.60
CA LYS A 248 14.02 -3.49 17.83
C LYS A 248 13.39 -3.29 16.47
N VAL A 249 13.15 -2.04 16.15
CA VAL A 249 12.51 -1.66 14.89
C VAL A 249 13.49 -2.03 13.78
N TYR A 250 13.20 -3.11 13.05
CA TYR A 250 13.84 -3.36 11.76
C TYR A 250 12.92 -2.78 10.69
N VAL A 251 13.44 -1.91 9.83
CA VAL A 251 12.68 -1.33 8.71
C VAL A 251 13.53 -1.46 7.46
N TYR A 252 12.90 -1.58 6.30
CA TYR A 252 13.61 -1.47 5.02
C TYR A 252 13.66 0.00 4.55
N LEU A 253 14.72 0.49 3.88
CA LEU A 253 14.96 1.92 3.61
C LEU A 253 14.96 2.30 2.11
N LEU A 254 14.61 3.56 1.79
CA LEU A 254 15.35 4.39 0.80
C LEU A 254 15.12 5.91 0.93
N LEU A 255 16.18 6.73 0.81
CA LEU A 255 16.12 8.17 0.52
C LEU A 255 17.24 8.56 -0.47
N HIS A 256 17.05 9.67 -1.17
CA HIS A 256 18.14 10.52 -1.70
C HIS A 256 17.94 11.98 -1.27
N GLY A 257 19.05 12.67 -0.92
CA GLY A 257 19.19 14.12 -1.10
C GLY A 257 19.21 15.09 0.10
N ILE A 258 19.92 14.84 1.22
CA ILE A 258 20.33 15.90 2.18
C ILE A 258 21.78 15.62 2.66
N PRO A 259 22.68 16.62 2.72
CA PRO A 259 24.07 16.41 3.15
C PRO A 259 24.15 16.00 4.63
N TYR A 260 24.97 14.97 4.85
CA TYR A 260 25.52 14.39 6.10
C TYR A 260 24.95 14.86 7.45
N GLY A 261 24.34 13.90 8.16
CA GLY A 261 24.05 13.98 9.60
C GLY A 261 23.60 12.63 10.18
N THR A 262 24.58 11.82 10.64
CA THR A 262 24.46 10.71 11.61
C THR A 262 23.27 9.74 11.50
N ILE A 263 23.18 9.00 10.39
CA ILE A 263 22.52 7.69 10.36
C ILE A 263 23.54 6.71 9.78
N ILE A 264 23.83 5.60 10.47
CA ILE A 264 24.73 4.55 9.99
C ILE A 264 23.87 3.44 9.36
N PRO A 265 23.70 3.40 8.03
CA PRO A 265 23.17 2.21 7.36
C PRO A 265 24.25 1.12 7.39
N GLU A 266 23.93 -0.06 7.94
CA GLU A 266 24.78 -1.26 7.81
C GLU A 266 24.27 -2.11 6.64
N CYS A 267 25.04 -2.22 5.55
CA CYS A 267 24.88 -3.32 4.59
C CYS A 267 25.47 -4.59 5.23
N ILE A 268 24.67 -5.63 5.46
CA ILE A 268 25.17 -6.92 6.01
C ILE A 268 25.33 -7.99 4.92
N MET A 269 25.05 -7.70 3.65
CA MET A 269 25.37 -8.60 2.53
C MET A 269 25.93 -7.86 1.31
N CYS A 270 26.93 -7.03 1.59
CA CYS A 270 27.99 -6.61 0.70
C CYS A 270 29.28 -7.05 1.42
#